data_AF-A0A831NVH1-F1
#
_entry.id   AF-A0A831NVH1-F1
#
_cell.length_a   1.000
_cell.length_b   1.000
_cell.length_c   1.000
_cell.angle_alpha   90.00
_cell.angle_beta   90.00
_cell.angle_gamma   90.00
#
_symmetry.space_group_name_H-M   'P 1'
#
loop_
_entity.id
_entity.type
_entity.pdbx_description
1 polymer ?
#
loop_
_entity_poly.entity_id
_entity_poly.type
_entity_poly.pdbx_seq_one_letter_code
_entity_poly.pdbx_strand_id
1 'polypeptide(L)'
;MAKEKENLYTGNRLLLPGFTGRQHVAILILGIILSLCYHNLVVRRAVVDLRLNTDTRTVFKVYWAAAGQLYSEKRMARVVISPGRSDYSFRICNLAAVKKIRIDVAEKPAKVSLHEIRITQEGLPELHFASEADFKKLIPLGGIAGITFDRSGTMQVVADNGDPQMEFLLPPMVYQPDYLAEGMRVLCIFGLLYLLALASRPLWDDYNYLSFMAVFVLALVVVMASVSKYNQHPDEFVHVYAAEYYQNHLLPPEIGSPEIRHTYSPYGVSRLFSGEIVYLLAGKFMELFAPFHLPSYLILRFFNVTLFAVLCALAIGSSPFRIAMLPFFISPQIWYMFSYFNSDAFALFVCMIVVYVLIRKKSFFWQAMADVPLGRVWFKLFLAGLLFSLLLFSKLNFYFFIIFLFLYLAWLHWRHELRLNKKTLCRLGMIGAVALVAFSLVRGTDYAVNG
;
A
#
# COMPACT_ATOMS: atom_id res chain seq x y z
N MET A 1 -47.43 -17.73 4.87
CA MET A 1 -47.46 -18.54 3.63
C MET A 1 -46.79 -17.84 2.42
N ALA A 2 -45.69 -17.11 2.66
CA ALA A 2 -44.89 -16.44 1.62
C ALA A 2 -43.40 -16.38 2.02
N LYS A 3 -42.94 -17.34 2.83
CA LYS A 3 -41.57 -17.40 3.36
C LYS A 3 -40.88 -18.75 3.09
N GLU A 4 -41.49 -19.57 2.24
CA GLU A 4 -41.09 -20.97 2.02
C GLU A 4 -40.84 -21.31 0.54
N LYS A 5 -40.85 -20.30 -0.34
CA LYS A 5 -40.65 -20.47 -1.80
C LYS A 5 -39.40 -19.80 -2.35
N GLU A 6 -38.39 -19.56 -1.52
CA GLU A 6 -37.08 -19.06 -1.97
C GLU A 6 -35.94 -20.08 -1.79
N ASN A 7 -36.26 -21.32 -1.39
CA ASN A 7 -35.30 -22.42 -1.32
C ASN A 7 -35.32 -23.35 -2.53
N LEU A 8 -35.99 -22.98 -3.64
CA LEU A 8 -36.15 -23.85 -4.82
C LEU A 8 -35.18 -23.56 -5.98
N TYR A 9 -34.13 -22.77 -5.77
CA TYR A 9 -33.07 -22.57 -6.77
C TYR A 9 -31.68 -22.58 -6.13
N THR A 10 -31.17 -23.77 -5.81
CA THR A 10 -29.74 -24.09 -5.98
C THR A 10 -29.56 -25.60 -6.03
N GLY A 11 -29.80 -26.19 -7.21
CA GLY A 11 -29.15 -27.44 -7.56
C GLY A 11 -27.65 -27.18 -7.69
N ASN A 12 -26.89 -27.54 -6.65
CA ASN A 12 -25.44 -27.80 -6.72
C ASN A 12 -25.02 -28.54 -5.44
N ARG A 13 -25.31 -29.84 -5.39
CA ARG A 13 -24.90 -30.76 -4.30
C ARG A 13 -23.41 -31.13 -4.32
N LEU A 14 -22.57 -30.39 -5.05
CA LEU A 14 -21.11 -30.59 -5.12
C LEU A 14 -20.32 -29.51 -4.37
N LEU A 15 -20.99 -28.56 -3.74
CA LEU A 15 -20.35 -27.48 -3.00
C LEU A 15 -20.23 -27.85 -1.52
N LEU A 16 -19.00 -27.90 -1.02
CA LEU A 16 -18.69 -28.12 0.40
C LEU A 16 -19.49 -27.14 1.28
N PRO A 17 -20.03 -27.61 2.43
CA PRO A 17 -21.01 -26.86 3.20
C PRO A 17 -20.45 -25.56 3.76
N GLY A 18 -21.21 -24.48 3.65
CA GLY A 18 -20.94 -23.23 4.35
C GLY A 18 -20.44 -22.05 3.52
N PHE A 19 -20.18 -22.23 2.23
CA PHE A 19 -19.88 -21.13 1.30
C PHE A 19 -20.94 -20.99 0.22
N THR A 20 -21.19 -19.75 -0.18
CA THR A 20 -22.03 -19.43 -1.34
C THR A 20 -21.34 -19.85 -2.65
N GLY A 21 -22.11 -20.06 -3.73
CA GLY A 21 -21.54 -20.40 -5.04
C GLY A 21 -20.50 -19.38 -5.53
N ARG A 22 -20.67 -18.08 -5.22
CA ARG A 22 -19.71 -17.02 -5.56
C ARG A 22 -18.40 -17.14 -4.78
N GLN A 23 -18.46 -17.50 -3.49
CA GLN A 23 -17.27 -17.71 -2.67
C GLN A 23 -16.46 -18.91 -3.17
N HIS A 24 -17.12 -19.99 -3.57
CA HIS A 24 -16.44 -21.14 -4.18
C HIS A 24 -15.72 -20.77 -5.48
N VAL A 25 -16.36 -19.98 -6.35
CA VAL A 25 -15.72 -19.48 -7.58
C VAL A 25 -14.51 -18.61 -7.25
N ALA A 26 -14.58 -17.73 -6.25
CA ALA A 26 -13.47 -16.89 -5.84
C ALA A 26 -12.29 -17.70 -5.30
N ILE A 27 -12.55 -18.70 -4.45
CA ILE A 27 -11.54 -19.63 -3.92
C ILE A 27 -10.89 -20.40 -5.08
N LEU A 28 -11.68 -20.87 -6.05
CA LEU A 28 -11.17 -21.61 -7.20
C LEU A 28 -10.25 -20.74 -8.08
N ILE A 29 -10.66 -19.52 -8.41
CA ILE A 29 -9.85 -18.56 -9.17
C ILE A 29 -8.55 -18.27 -8.43
N LEU A 30 -8.62 -17.98 -7.13
CA LEU A 30 -7.44 -17.69 -6.33
C LEU A 30 -6.50 -18.90 -6.23
N GLY A 31 -7.03 -20.12 -6.10
CA GLY A 31 -6.24 -21.35 -6.11
C GLY A 31 -5.51 -21.55 -7.44
N ILE A 32 -6.17 -21.27 -8.57
CA ILE A 32 -5.53 -21.30 -9.91
C ILE A 32 -4.39 -20.26 -9.97
N ILE A 33 -4.64 -19.02 -9.55
CA ILE A 33 -3.63 -17.96 -9.55
C ILE A 33 -2.43 -18.34 -8.69
N LEU A 34 -2.66 -18.80 -7.46
CA LEU A 34 -1.59 -19.22 -6.55
C LEU A 34 -0.79 -20.40 -7.12
N SER A 35 -1.45 -21.35 -7.77
CA SER A 35 -0.78 -22.48 -8.44
C SER A 35 0.08 -22.01 -9.63
N LEU A 36 -0.42 -21.07 -10.42
CA LEU A 36 0.36 -20.44 -11.50
C LEU A 36 1.55 -19.65 -10.96
N CYS A 37 1.37 -18.90 -9.87
CA CYS A 37 2.45 -18.19 -9.20
C CYS A 37 3.50 -19.15 -8.65
N TYR A 38 3.08 -20.22 -7.96
CA TYR A 38 3.95 -21.27 -7.48
C TYR A 38 4.79 -21.86 -8.63
N HIS A 39 4.14 -22.25 -9.71
CA HIS A 39 4.84 -22.85 -10.85
C HIS A 39 5.83 -21.87 -11.50
N ASN A 40 5.47 -20.59 -11.66
CA ASN A 40 6.34 -19.61 -12.31
C ASN A 40 7.47 -19.06 -11.42
N LEU A 41 7.26 -18.99 -10.10
CA LEU A 41 8.22 -18.40 -9.16
C LEU A 41 9.08 -19.46 -8.47
N VAL A 42 8.60 -20.70 -8.37
CA VAL A 42 9.29 -21.80 -7.67
C VAL A 42 9.74 -22.86 -8.68
N VAL A 43 8.81 -23.54 -9.34
CA VAL A 43 9.13 -24.73 -10.19
C VAL A 43 9.99 -24.37 -11.39
N ARG A 44 9.65 -23.27 -12.07
CA ARG A 44 10.38 -22.80 -13.27
C ARG A 44 11.68 -22.05 -12.97
N ARG A 45 12.08 -21.91 -11.70
CA ARG A 45 13.30 -21.18 -11.34
C ARG A 45 14.29 -22.13 -10.72
N ALA A 46 15.51 -22.16 -11.27
CA ALA A 46 16.58 -22.90 -10.64
C ALA A 46 17.09 -22.18 -9.38
N VAL A 47 17.50 -22.96 -8.40
CA VAL A 47 18.18 -22.53 -7.19
C VAL A 47 19.67 -22.78 -7.38
N VAL A 48 20.49 -21.78 -7.04
CA VAL A 48 21.95 -21.88 -6.98
C VAL A 48 22.34 -21.86 -5.52
N ASP A 49 22.85 -22.98 -5.03
CA ASP A 49 23.48 -23.11 -3.72
C ASP A 49 25.00 -23.05 -3.92
N LEU A 50 25.64 -22.13 -3.21
CA LEU A 50 27.07 -21.89 -3.28
C LEU A 50 27.71 -22.11 -1.92
N ARG A 51 28.81 -22.86 -1.93
CA ARG A 51 29.74 -22.93 -0.80
C ARG A 51 31.07 -22.36 -1.23
N LEU A 52 31.45 -21.22 -0.66
CA LEU A 52 32.66 -20.50 -1.03
C LEU A 52 33.23 -19.69 0.13
N ASN A 53 34.51 -19.35 0.07
CA ASN A 53 35.14 -18.39 0.96
C ASN A 53 35.73 -17.23 0.16
N THR A 54 35.72 -16.04 0.75
CA THR A 54 36.34 -14.85 0.15
C THR A 54 37.08 -14.04 1.21
N ASP A 55 38.17 -13.39 0.80
CA ASP A 55 38.94 -12.46 1.62
C ASP A 55 38.31 -11.07 1.72
N THR A 56 37.45 -10.71 0.76
CA THR A 56 36.92 -9.36 0.59
C THR A 56 35.41 -9.38 0.35
N ARG A 57 34.68 -8.42 0.92
CA ARG A 57 33.24 -8.26 0.64
C ARG A 57 33.03 -7.81 -0.81
N THR A 58 32.38 -8.67 -1.60
CA THR A 58 32.19 -8.47 -3.05
C THR A 58 30.85 -9.08 -3.50
N VAL A 59 30.57 -9.03 -4.80
CA VAL A 59 29.33 -9.55 -5.40
C VAL A 59 29.67 -10.71 -6.33
N PHE A 60 29.00 -11.84 -6.10
CA PHE A 60 29.02 -12.99 -6.99
C PHE A 60 27.83 -12.90 -7.95
N LYS A 61 28.04 -13.10 -9.25
CA LYS A 61 26.99 -13.03 -10.27
C LYS A 61 26.93 -14.27 -11.12
N VAL A 62 25.71 -14.58 -11.55
CA VAL A 62 25.41 -15.64 -12.51
C VAL A 62 24.58 -15.04 -13.64
N TYR A 63 25.11 -15.05 -14.85
CA TYR A 63 24.43 -14.64 -16.07
C TYR A 63 24.00 -15.86 -16.87
N TRP A 64 22.93 -15.73 -17.66
CA TRP A 64 22.44 -16.80 -18.53
C TRP A 64 22.07 -16.29 -19.92
N ALA A 65 22.24 -17.15 -20.92
CA ALA A 65 21.89 -16.86 -22.30
C ALA A 65 21.37 -18.09 -23.06
N ALA A 66 20.42 -17.84 -23.98
CA ALA A 66 19.96 -18.83 -24.96
C ALA A 66 20.95 -18.97 -26.14
N ALA A 67 20.68 -19.92 -27.04
CA ALA A 67 21.47 -20.07 -28.27
C ALA A 67 21.49 -18.77 -29.09
N GLY A 68 22.68 -18.32 -29.50
CA GLY A 68 22.84 -17.08 -30.28
C GLY A 68 22.59 -15.78 -29.51
N GLN A 69 22.34 -15.85 -28.20
CA GLN A 69 22.07 -14.67 -27.38
C GLN A 69 23.32 -14.23 -26.59
N LEU A 70 23.54 -12.92 -26.50
CA LEU A 70 24.59 -12.33 -25.66
C LEU A 70 24.16 -12.24 -24.18
N TYR A 71 25.13 -12.21 -23.27
CA TYR A 71 24.89 -11.92 -21.85
C TYR A 71 24.36 -10.49 -21.65
N SER A 72 23.58 -10.28 -20.60
CA SER A 72 22.97 -8.98 -20.29
C SER A 72 22.70 -8.85 -18.79
N GLU A 73 22.84 -7.64 -18.25
CA GLU A 73 22.44 -7.30 -16.87
C GLU A 73 20.97 -7.59 -16.57
N LYS A 74 20.10 -7.64 -17.59
CA LYS A 74 18.69 -8.03 -17.43
C LYS A 74 18.50 -9.54 -17.19
N ARG A 75 19.53 -10.36 -17.45
CA ARG A 75 19.56 -11.82 -17.36
C ARG A 75 20.69 -12.26 -16.42
N MET A 76 20.62 -11.76 -15.20
CA MET A 76 21.60 -12.01 -14.16
C MET A 76 20.92 -12.10 -12.79
N ALA A 77 21.49 -12.93 -11.92
CA ALA A 77 21.23 -12.90 -10.49
C ALA A 77 22.54 -12.68 -9.75
N ARG A 78 22.47 -11.99 -8.62
CA ARG A 78 23.64 -11.64 -7.80
C ARG A 78 23.40 -11.91 -6.33
N VAL A 79 24.47 -12.24 -5.64
CA VAL A 79 24.49 -12.35 -4.18
C VAL A 79 25.73 -11.64 -3.64
N VAL A 80 25.56 -10.92 -2.53
CA VAL A 80 26.68 -10.30 -1.83
C VAL A 80 27.38 -11.36 -0.99
N ILE A 81 28.66 -11.60 -1.28
CA ILE A 81 29.51 -12.51 -0.53
C ILE A 81 30.42 -11.73 0.41
N SER A 82 30.73 -12.28 1.58
CA SER A 82 31.48 -11.59 2.63
C SER A 82 32.38 -12.54 3.39
N PRO A 83 33.54 -12.07 3.90
CA PRO A 83 34.39 -12.86 4.78
C PRO A 83 33.62 -13.38 5.99
N GLY A 84 33.88 -14.61 6.41
CA GLY A 84 33.24 -15.26 7.56
C GLY A 84 31.88 -15.91 7.27
N ARG A 85 31.35 -15.84 6.04
CA ARG A 85 30.16 -16.58 5.62
C ARG A 85 30.48 -17.46 4.40
N SER A 86 30.19 -18.75 4.53
CA SER A 86 30.49 -19.75 3.49
C SER A 86 29.33 -20.11 2.57
N ASP A 87 28.10 -20.03 3.08
CA ASP A 87 26.93 -20.62 2.43
C ASP A 87 25.95 -19.55 1.93
N TYR A 88 25.59 -19.67 0.65
CA TYR A 88 24.72 -18.73 -0.06
C TYR A 88 23.73 -19.49 -0.94
N SER A 89 22.52 -18.94 -1.06
CA SER A 89 21.48 -19.50 -1.93
C SER A 89 20.70 -18.37 -2.60
N PHE A 90 20.46 -18.48 -3.90
CA PHE A 90 19.64 -17.54 -4.67
C PHE A 90 19.03 -18.21 -5.89
N ARG A 91 18.01 -17.58 -6.48
CA ARG A 91 17.30 -18.12 -7.66
C ARG A 91 17.75 -17.48 -8.95
N ILE A 92 17.85 -18.30 -10.00
CA ILE A 92 18.09 -17.88 -11.39
C ILE A 92 16.87 -18.24 -12.27
N CYS A 93 17.04 -18.20 -13.59
CA CYS A 93 15.99 -18.47 -14.57
C CYS A 93 15.62 -19.96 -14.72
N ASN A 94 14.78 -20.25 -15.71
CA ASN A 94 14.47 -21.60 -16.18
C ASN A 94 15.62 -22.16 -17.03
N LEU A 95 16.33 -23.18 -16.53
CA LEU A 95 17.47 -23.80 -17.20
C LEU A 95 17.10 -24.50 -18.52
N ALA A 96 15.86 -24.93 -18.71
CA ALA A 96 15.41 -25.53 -19.98
C ALA A 96 15.52 -24.57 -21.16
N ALA A 97 15.47 -23.25 -20.91
CA ALA A 97 15.60 -22.21 -21.93
C ALA A 97 17.04 -21.67 -22.08
N VAL A 98 18.00 -22.21 -21.33
CA VAL A 98 19.38 -21.72 -21.28
C VAL A 98 20.31 -22.68 -22.00
N LYS A 99 21.30 -22.14 -22.71
CA LYS A 99 22.37 -22.92 -23.34
C LYS A 99 23.72 -22.70 -22.71
N LYS A 100 23.92 -21.54 -22.10
CA LYS A 100 25.18 -21.20 -21.43
C LYS A 100 24.98 -20.28 -20.25
N ILE A 101 25.78 -20.49 -19.22
CA ILE A 101 25.83 -19.69 -17.99
C ILE A 101 27.22 -19.06 -17.89
N ARG A 102 27.29 -17.82 -17.42
CA ARG A 102 28.56 -17.17 -17.06
C ARG A 102 28.56 -16.86 -15.58
N ILE A 103 29.65 -17.18 -14.91
CA ILE A 103 29.86 -16.98 -13.49
C ILE A 103 30.92 -15.91 -13.32
N ASP A 104 30.57 -14.86 -12.59
CA ASP A 104 31.49 -13.79 -12.23
C ASP A 104 31.70 -13.85 -10.71
N VAL A 105 32.92 -14.20 -10.29
CA VAL A 105 33.17 -14.55 -8.88
C VAL A 105 33.30 -13.34 -7.94
N ALA A 106 33.60 -12.15 -8.50
CA ALA A 106 33.78 -10.91 -7.74
C ALA A 106 33.59 -9.67 -8.63
N GLU A 107 33.14 -8.54 -8.06
CA GLU A 107 33.11 -7.22 -8.74
C GLU A 107 34.35 -6.36 -8.46
N LYS A 108 35.27 -6.85 -7.63
CA LYS A 108 36.49 -6.16 -7.19
C LYS A 108 37.61 -7.19 -7.06
N PRO A 109 38.88 -6.78 -7.10
CA PRO A 109 40.00 -7.66 -6.82
C PRO A 109 39.79 -8.38 -5.48
N ALA A 110 39.71 -9.70 -5.53
CA ALA A 110 39.39 -10.56 -4.40
C ALA A 110 39.90 -11.98 -4.68
N LYS A 111 40.24 -12.69 -3.61
CA LYS A 111 40.52 -14.13 -3.65
C LYS A 111 39.25 -14.88 -3.27
N VAL A 112 38.74 -15.70 -4.18
CA VAL A 112 37.53 -16.51 -3.96
C VAL A 112 37.88 -17.98 -4.06
N SER A 113 37.63 -18.72 -2.98
CA SER A 113 37.78 -20.18 -2.91
C SER A 113 36.41 -20.83 -3.05
N LEU A 114 36.13 -21.42 -4.21
CA LEU A 114 34.87 -22.10 -4.53
C LEU A 114 34.98 -23.57 -4.14
N HIS A 115 34.17 -23.99 -3.16
CA HIS A 115 34.11 -25.37 -2.69
C HIS A 115 33.02 -26.16 -3.41
N GLU A 116 31.84 -25.55 -3.58
CA GLU A 116 30.69 -26.20 -4.22
C GLU A 116 29.85 -25.17 -4.97
N ILE A 117 29.42 -25.52 -6.17
CA ILE A 117 28.34 -24.84 -6.89
C ILE A 117 27.31 -25.90 -7.25
N ARG A 118 26.11 -25.77 -6.71
CA ARG A 118 25.00 -26.67 -6.98
C ARG A 118 23.86 -25.87 -7.59
N ILE A 119 23.43 -26.27 -8.78
CA ILE A 119 22.30 -25.66 -9.48
C ILE A 119 21.22 -26.73 -9.67
N THR A 120 20.10 -26.55 -8.98
CA THR A 120 18.97 -27.48 -9.01
C THR A 120 17.73 -26.80 -9.57
N GLN A 121 16.95 -27.52 -10.36
CA GLN A 121 15.62 -27.11 -10.77
C GLN A 121 14.72 -28.35 -10.80
N GLU A 122 13.53 -28.23 -10.25
CA GLU A 122 12.55 -29.32 -10.27
C GLU A 122 12.32 -29.83 -11.69
N GLY A 123 12.35 -31.15 -11.87
CA GLY A 123 12.18 -31.79 -13.16
C GLY A 123 13.34 -31.62 -14.14
N LEU A 124 14.51 -31.14 -13.71
CA LEU A 124 15.72 -31.10 -14.53
C LEU A 124 16.90 -31.79 -13.83
N PRO A 125 17.88 -32.30 -14.59
CA PRO A 125 19.12 -32.82 -14.02
C PRO A 125 19.85 -31.75 -13.21
N GLU A 126 20.42 -32.17 -12.07
CA GLU A 126 21.24 -31.31 -11.22
C GLU A 126 22.60 -31.01 -11.88
N LEU A 127 23.03 -29.75 -11.81
CA LEU A 127 24.39 -29.35 -12.15
C LEU A 127 25.18 -29.18 -10.86
N HIS A 128 26.17 -30.03 -10.64
CA HIS A 128 26.96 -30.05 -9.42
C HIS A 128 28.45 -29.94 -9.75
N PHE A 129 29.09 -28.93 -9.16
CA PHE A 129 30.53 -28.66 -9.27
C PHE A 129 31.14 -28.72 -7.87
N ALA A 130 31.85 -29.80 -7.56
CA ALA A 130 32.53 -29.97 -6.27
C ALA A 130 33.93 -30.58 -6.37
N SER A 131 34.35 -30.98 -7.56
CA SER A 131 35.67 -31.57 -7.80
C SER A 131 36.46 -30.75 -8.83
N GLU A 132 37.79 -30.94 -8.84
CA GLU A 132 38.67 -30.33 -9.85
C GLU A 132 38.21 -30.66 -11.28
N ALA A 133 37.77 -31.89 -11.53
CA ALA A 133 37.27 -32.31 -12.84
C ALA A 133 35.98 -31.58 -13.24
N ASP A 134 35.12 -31.24 -12.27
CA ASP A 134 33.90 -30.47 -12.54
C ASP A 134 34.20 -29.01 -12.79
N PHE A 135 35.02 -28.39 -11.94
CA PHE A 135 35.41 -26.99 -12.10
C PHE A 135 36.20 -26.75 -13.39
N LYS A 136 36.96 -27.73 -13.87
CA LYS A 136 37.63 -27.67 -15.20
C LYS A 136 36.65 -27.59 -16.38
N LYS A 137 35.36 -27.88 -16.19
CA LYS A 137 34.32 -27.66 -17.22
C LYS A 137 33.96 -26.18 -17.37
N LEU A 138 34.34 -25.33 -16.41
CA LEU A 138 34.19 -23.88 -16.50
C LEU A 138 35.32 -23.32 -17.37
N ILE A 139 34.96 -22.72 -18.50
CA ILE A 139 35.88 -22.15 -19.48
C ILE A 139 36.23 -20.73 -19.04
N PRO A 140 37.49 -20.42 -18.68
CA PRO A 140 37.90 -19.06 -18.34
C PRO A 140 37.76 -18.14 -19.56
N LEU A 141 37.18 -16.95 -19.36
CA LEU A 141 37.06 -15.94 -20.42
C LEU A 141 38.05 -14.79 -20.19
N GLY A 142 37.81 -13.94 -19.18
CA GLY A 142 38.64 -12.76 -18.90
C GLY A 142 38.57 -12.34 -17.43
N GLY A 143 39.45 -11.43 -17.01
CA GLY A 143 39.46 -10.85 -15.66
C GLY A 143 39.99 -11.74 -14.53
N ILE A 144 40.57 -12.89 -14.87
CA ILE A 144 41.13 -13.85 -13.90
C ILE A 144 42.66 -13.81 -13.98
N ALA A 145 43.31 -13.42 -12.88
CA ALA A 145 44.78 -13.42 -12.78
C ALA A 145 45.35 -14.84 -12.64
N GLY A 146 44.59 -15.74 -12.01
CA GLY A 146 44.99 -17.13 -11.85
C GLY A 146 43.89 -18.01 -11.27
N ILE A 147 43.92 -19.28 -11.68
CA ILE A 147 43.09 -20.35 -11.12
C ILE A 147 44.05 -21.42 -10.59
N THR A 148 43.91 -21.76 -9.31
CA THR A 148 44.69 -22.82 -8.67
C THR A 148 43.74 -23.79 -7.97
N PHE A 149 44.10 -25.07 -7.96
CA PHE A 149 43.35 -26.10 -7.24
C PHE A 149 44.15 -26.55 -6.02
N ASP A 150 43.47 -26.69 -4.89
CA ASP A 150 44.07 -27.29 -3.71
C ASP A 150 43.93 -28.82 -3.72
N ARG A 151 44.58 -29.50 -2.76
CA ARG A 151 44.53 -30.96 -2.62
C ARG A 151 43.13 -31.51 -2.32
N SER A 152 42.18 -30.66 -1.92
CA SER A 152 40.78 -31.04 -1.67
C SER A 152 39.89 -30.88 -2.90
N GLY A 153 40.42 -30.36 -4.03
CA GLY A 153 39.65 -30.09 -5.25
C GLY A 153 38.94 -28.75 -5.25
N THR A 154 39.17 -27.89 -4.24
CA THR A 154 38.61 -26.53 -4.17
C THR A 154 39.28 -25.66 -5.24
N MET A 155 38.46 -24.94 -6.01
CA MET A 155 38.95 -23.99 -7.01
C MET A 155 39.18 -22.63 -6.37
N GLN A 156 40.42 -22.16 -6.39
CA GLN A 156 40.77 -20.82 -5.95
C GLN A 156 40.96 -19.91 -7.17
N VAL A 157 40.14 -18.87 -7.24
CA VAL A 157 40.15 -17.85 -8.29
C VAL A 157 40.69 -16.55 -7.71
N VAL A 158 41.74 -16.02 -8.34
CA VAL A 158 42.27 -14.68 -8.04
C VAL A 158 41.73 -13.73 -9.11
N ALA A 159 40.81 -12.85 -8.72
CA ALA A 159 40.27 -11.84 -9.62
C ALA A 159 41.27 -10.68 -9.77
N ASP A 160 41.69 -10.40 -11.01
CA ASP A 160 42.63 -9.31 -11.34
C ASP A 160 41.90 -7.95 -11.40
N ASN A 161 40.67 -7.98 -11.92
CA ASN A 161 39.81 -6.83 -12.10
C ASN A 161 38.40 -7.12 -11.58
N GLY A 162 37.46 -6.18 -11.78
CA GLY A 162 36.09 -6.32 -11.33
C GLY A 162 35.18 -7.21 -12.19
N ASP A 163 35.74 -8.02 -13.10
CA ASP A 163 34.98 -8.83 -14.06
C ASP A 163 35.65 -10.20 -14.38
N PRO A 164 35.92 -11.05 -13.36
CA PRO A 164 36.49 -12.40 -13.52
C PRO A 164 35.41 -13.38 -14.04
N GLN A 165 35.40 -13.61 -15.34
CA GLN A 165 34.36 -14.35 -16.05
C GLN A 165 34.76 -15.79 -16.35
N MET A 166 33.88 -16.74 -16.02
CA MET A 166 33.96 -18.14 -16.46
C MET A 166 32.66 -18.57 -17.12
N GLU A 167 32.72 -19.27 -18.25
CA GLU A 167 31.56 -19.76 -18.99
C GLU A 167 31.37 -21.27 -18.80
N PHE A 168 30.11 -21.69 -18.64
CA PHE A 168 29.71 -23.09 -18.66
C PHE A 168 28.68 -23.31 -19.76
N LEU A 169 28.97 -24.24 -20.66
CA LEU A 169 28.03 -24.69 -21.69
C LEU A 169 27.13 -25.77 -21.09
N LEU A 170 25.82 -25.51 -21.06
CA LEU A 170 24.88 -26.44 -20.47
C LEU A 170 24.68 -27.65 -21.39
N PRO A 171 24.64 -28.87 -20.83
CA PRO A 171 24.16 -30.01 -21.58
C PRO A 171 22.69 -29.82 -21.98
N PRO A 172 22.16 -30.59 -22.94
CA PRO A 172 20.73 -30.58 -23.25
C PRO A 172 19.88 -30.88 -22.00
N MET A 173 19.20 -29.85 -21.49
CA MET A 173 18.35 -29.94 -20.30
C MET A 173 16.97 -30.47 -20.70
N VAL A 174 16.72 -31.76 -20.52
CA VAL A 174 15.42 -32.39 -20.81
C VAL A 174 14.54 -32.34 -19.57
N TYR A 175 13.38 -31.68 -19.69
CA TYR A 175 12.42 -31.53 -18.60
C TYR A 175 11.62 -32.82 -18.37
N GLN A 176 11.77 -33.41 -17.18
CA GLN A 176 11.10 -34.62 -16.71
C GLN A 176 10.43 -34.33 -15.36
N PRO A 177 9.23 -33.71 -15.35
CA PRO A 177 8.55 -33.37 -14.11
C PRO A 177 8.00 -34.61 -13.41
N ASP A 178 8.03 -34.58 -12.07
CA ASP A 178 7.22 -35.48 -11.25
C ASP A 178 5.78 -34.95 -11.18
N TYR A 179 4.95 -35.39 -12.13
CA TYR A 179 3.55 -34.98 -12.22
C TYR A 179 2.73 -35.32 -10.96
N LEU A 180 3.12 -36.38 -10.22
CA LEU A 180 2.42 -36.77 -8.99
C LEU A 180 2.76 -35.78 -7.88
N ALA A 181 4.05 -35.48 -7.67
CA ALA A 181 4.49 -34.51 -6.68
C ALA A 181 3.93 -33.11 -6.97
N GLU A 182 3.95 -32.68 -8.25
CA GLU A 182 3.36 -31.40 -8.67
C GLU A 182 1.85 -31.36 -8.45
N GLY A 183 1.13 -32.43 -8.79
CA GLY A 183 -0.30 -32.58 -8.50
C GLY A 183 -0.59 -32.45 -7.00
N MET A 184 0.21 -33.10 -6.16
CA MET A 184 0.08 -33.02 -4.70
C MET A 184 0.34 -31.61 -4.16
N ARG A 185 1.36 -30.90 -4.68
CA ARG A 185 1.66 -29.51 -4.31
C ARG A 185 0.50 -28.58 -4.67
N VAL A 186 -0.07 -28.73 -5.85
CA VAL A 186 -1.27 -27.98 -6.27
C VAL A 186 -2.45 -28.30 -5.34
N LEU A 187 -2.71 -29.58 -5.06
CA LEU A 187 -3.76 -29.98 -4.11
C LEU A 187 -3.52 -29.39 -2.71
N CYS A 188 -2.27 -29.33 -2.24
CA CYS A 188 -1.92 -28.69 -0.97
C CYS A 188 -2.20 -27.18 -0.99
N ILE A 189 -1.93 -26.47 -2.10
CA ILE A 189 -2.28 -25.06 -2.26
C ILE A 189 -3.80 -24.86 -2.14
N PHE A 190 -4.58 -25.66 -2.87
CA PHE A 190 -6.04 -25.61 -2.78
C PHE A 190 -6.56 -25.99 -1.39
N GLY A 191 -6.01 -27.04 -0.78
CA GLY A 191 -6.36 -27.49 0.56
C GLY A 191 -6.07 -26.42 1.63
N LEU A 192 -4.88 -25.82 1.60
CA LEU A 192 -4.50 -24.74 2.51
C LEU A 192 -5.41 -23.52 2.31
N LEU A 193 -5.66 -23.13 1.06
CA LEU A 193 -6.53 -22.01 0.76
C LEU A 193 -7.95 -22.26 1.30
N TYR A 194 -8.46 -23.48 1.15
CA TYR A 194 -9.76 -23.87 1.64
C TYR A 194 -9.82 -23.87 3.18
N LEU A 195 -8.78 -24.38 3.85
CA LEU A 195 -8.66 -24.33 5.31
C LEU A 195 -8.63 -22.89 5.83
N LEU A 196 -7.88 -22.00 5.18
CA LEU A 196 -7.84 -20.58 5.52
C LEU A 196 -9.20 -19.89 5.28
N ALA A 197 -9.89 -20.24 4.19
CA ALA A 197 -11.24 -19.74 3.93
C ALA A 197 -12.22 -20.19 5.01
N LEU A 198 -12.15 -21.46 5.44
CA LEU A 198 -12.99 -22.00 6.52
C LEU A 198 -12.70 -21.30 7.85
N ALA A 199 -11.43 -21.18 8.22
CA ALA A 199 -11.00 -20.53 9.45
C ALA A 199 -11.39 -19.05 9.49
N SER A 200 -11.38 -18.37 8.34
CA SER A 200 -11.78 -16.96 8.22
C SER A 200 -13.27 -16.75 8.06
N ARG A 201 -14.11 -17.79 7.93
CA ARG A 201 -15.54 -17.68 7.60
C ARG A 201 -16.31 -16.64 8.45
N PRO A 202 -16.17 -16.57 9.79
CA PRO A 202 -16.87 -15.55 10.58
C PRO A 202 -16.50 -14.11 10.23
N LEU A 203 -15.34 -13.91 9.59
CA LEU A 203 -14.87 -12.61 9.12
C LEU A 203 -15.56 -12.17 7.82
N TRP A 204 -16.11 -13.10 7.04
CA TRP A 204 -16.76 -12.76 5.77
C TRP A 204 -18.16 -12.19 5.96
N ASP A 205 -18.82 -12.52 7.07
CA ASP A 205 -20.13 -11.97 7.42
C ASP A 205 -20.04 -10.46 7.60
N ASP A 206 -20.95 -9.73 6.94
CA ASP A 206 -21.01 -8.26 6.95
C ASP A 206 -19.68 -7.56 6.63
N TYR A 207 -18.78 -8.23 5.90
CA TYR A 207 -17.44 -7.73 5.60
C TYR A 207 -16.62 -7.44 6.87
N ASN A 208 -16.79 -8.23 7.93
CA ASN A 208 -16.08 -8.06 9.21
C ASN A 208 -14.55 -8.08 9.06
N TYR A 209 -13.99 -8.77 8.06
CA TYR A 209 -12.56 -8.75 7.74
C TYR A 209 -12.03 -7.32 7.51
N LEU A 210 -12.86 -6.40 6.99
CA LEU A 210 -12.50 -4.99 6.83
C LEU A 210 -12.33 -4.26 8.17
N SER A 211 -12.99 -4.72 9.24
CA SER A 211 -12.78 -4.19 10.60
C SER A 211 -11.39 -4.55 11.11
N PHE A 212 -10.91 -5.76 10.84
CA PHE A 212 -9.54 -6.18 11.18
C PHE A 212 -8.51 -5.43 10.34
N MET A 213 -8.78 -5.25 9.05
CA MET A 213 -7.94 -4.41 8.19
C MET A 213 -7.89 -2.96 8.70
N ALA A 214 -9.01 -2.41 9.18
CA ALA A 214 -9.05 -1.06 9.76
C ALA A 214 -8.09 -0.93 10.95
N VAL A 215 -8.11 -1.88 11.88
CA VAL A 215 -7.21 -1.90 13.05
C VAL A 215 -5.75 -2.09 12.63
N PHE A 216 -5.49 -3.03 11.72
CA PHE A 216 -4.14 -3.29 11.21
C PHE A 216 -3.55 -2.06 10.51
N VAL A 217 -4.32 -1.44 9.61
CA VAL A 217 -3.90 -0.24 8.88
C VAL A 217 -3.73 0.95 9.82
N LEU A 218 -4.64 1.15 10.77
CA LEU A 218 -4.48 2.18 11.80
C LEU A 218 -3.17 2.01 12.57
N ALA A 219 -2.81 0.78 12.94
CA ALA A 219 -1.53 0.50 13.58
C ALA A 219 -0.34 0.89 12.68
N LEU A 220 -0.38 0.58 11.38
CA LEU A 220 0.66 1.00 10.44
C LEU A 220 0.76 2.53 10.33
N VAL A 221 -0.37 3.24 10.27
CA VAL A 221 -0.42 4.70 10.23
C VAL A 221 0.18 5.30 11.51
N VAL A 222 -0.16 4.76 12.68
CA VAL A 222 0.40 5.17 13.98
C VAL A 222 1.91 4.93 14.04
N VAL A 223 2.38 3.74 13.62
CA VAL A 223 3.82 3.41 13.61
C VAL A 223 4.57 4.37 12.71
N MET A 224 4.07 4.62 11.50
CA MET A 224 4.70 5.54 10.57
C MET A 224 4.76 6.97 11.12
N ALA A 225 3.65 7.47 11.69
CA ALA A 225 3.58 8.79 12.31
C ALA A 225 4.57 8.98 13.46
N SER A 226 4.81 7.91 14.23
CA SER A 226 5.65 7.93 15.43
C SER A 226 7.13 7.75 15.13
N VAL A 227 7.48 6.93 14.14
CA VAL A 227 8.88 6.54 13.88
C VAL A 227 9.56 7.44 12.84
N SER A 228 8.82 8.04 11.91
CA SER A 228 9.44 8.88 10.89
C SER A 228 10.03 10.15 11.50
N LYS A 229 11.24 10.54 11.05
CA LYS A 229 11.87 11.78 11.52
C LYS A 229 11.07 12.99 11.04
N TYR A 230 11.21 14.11 11.74
CA TYR A 230 10.60 15.38 11.33
C TYR A 230 11.10 15.81 9.94
N ASN A 231 10.18 16.34 9.13
CA ASN A 231 10.45 16.90 7.81
C ASN A 231 11.09 15.91 6.81
N GLN A 232 10.81 14.61 6.98
CA GLN A 232 11.09 13.60 5.95
C GLN A 232 9.96 13.50 4.93
N HIS A 233 8.79 14.05 5.26
CA HIS A 233 7.64 14.10 4.40
C HIS A 233 7.63 15.42 3.61
N PRO A 234 7.23 15.40 2.33
CA PRO A 234 7.18 16.61 1.51
C PRO A 234 6.35 17.70 2.19
N ASP A 235 6.93 18.91 2.26
CA ASP A 235 6.28 20.13 2.75
C ASP A 235 5.69 20.04 4.18
N GLU A 236 6.09 19.07 5.01
CA GLU A 236 5.51 18.89 6.35
C GLU A 236 5.74 20.12 7.23
N PHE A 237 6.93 20.72 7.18
CA PHE A 237 7.28 21.87 8.00
C PHE A 237 6.36 23.09 7.76
N VAL A 238 5.97 23.40 6.51
CA VAL A 238 5.08 24.54 6.23
C VAL A 238 3.66 24.30 6.73
N HIS A 239 3.22 23.05 6.80
CA HIS A 239 1.94 22.71 7.44
C HIS A 239 2.05 22.90 8.95
N VAL A 240 3.12 22.39 9.57
CA VAL A 240 3.36 22.50 11.02
C VAL A 240 3.38 23.97 11.46
N TYR A 241 4.17 24.81 10.78
CA TYR A 241 4.27 26.23 11.13
C TYR A 241 2.94 26.98 10.99
N ALA A 242 2.11 26.62 10.00
CA ALA A 242 0.80 27.22 9.87
C ALA A 242 -0.16 26.82 11.01
N ALA A 243 -0.10 25.57 11.48
CA ALA A 243 -0.91 25.15 12.62
C ALA A 243 -0.39 25.73 13.95
N GLU A 244 0.94 25.85 14.12
CA GLU A 244 1.56 26.46 15.31
C GLU A 244 1.10 27.90 15.53
N TYR A 245 0.98 28.70 14.47
CA TYR A 245 0.42 30.05 14.57
C TYR A 245 -0.98 30.04 15.20
N TYR A 246 -1.87 29.15 14.73
CA TYR A 246 -3.23 29.04 15.24
C TYR A 246 -3.35 28.37 16.61
N GLN A 247 -2.26 27.90 17.21
CA GLN A 247 -2.27 27.46 18.60
C GLN A 247 -2.74 28.60 19.50
N ASN A 248 -2.20 29.81 19.31
CA ASN A 248 -2.53 30.97 20.14
C ASN A 248 -3.39 32.04 19.43
N HIS A 249 -3.70 31.83 18.15
CA HIS A 249 -4.46 32.79 17.34
C HIS A 249 -5.80 32.21 16.84
N LEU A 250 -6.77 33.09 16.62
CA LEU A 250 -8.06 32.77 15.99
C LEU A 250 -8.22 33.38 14.60
N LEU A 251 -7.48 34.46 14.33
CA LEU A 251 -7.56 35.22 13.09
C LEU A 251 -6.33 34.94 12.22
N PRO A 252 -6.47 34.97 10.89
CA PRO A 252 -5.31 34.89 10.00
C PRO A 252 -4.34 36.05 10.28
N PRO A 253 -3.04 35.86 10.04
CA PRO A 253 -2.06 36.93 10.21
C PRO A 253 -2.16 37.97 9.09
N GLU A 254 -1.69 39.18 9.37
CA GLU A 254 -1.42 40.18 8.33
C GLU A 254 -0.29 39.71 7.40
N ILE A 255 -0.47 39.86 6.09
CA ILE A 255 0.56 39.53 5.08
C ILE A 255 1.83 40.37 5.36
N GLY A 256 2.97 39.68 5.46
CA GLY A 256 4.25 40.32 5.73
C GLY A 256 4.53 40.62 7.21
N SER A 257 3.65 40.22 8.13
CA SER A 257 3.89 40.33 9.57
C SER A 257 5.23 39.66 9.96
N PRO A 258 6.07 40.31 10.80
CA PRO A 258 7.33 39.75 11.25
C PRO A 258 7.19 38.38 11.94
N GLU A 259 6.07 38.15 12.62
CA GLU A 259 5.80 36.92 13.39
C GLU A 259 5.79 35.68 12.50
N ILE A 260 5.23 35.78 11.30
CA ILE A 260 5.02 34.65 10.40
C ILE A 260 6.13 34.47 9.37
N ARG A 261 7.23 35.25 9.48
CA ARG A 261 8.34 35.19 8.50
C ARG A 261 8.92 33.78 8.35
N HIS A 262 8.94 32.99 9.42
CA HIS A 262 9.43 31.62 9.44
C HIS A 262 8.47 30.60 8.76
N THR A 263 7.23 31.00 8.47
CA THR A 263 6.19 30.11 7.91
C THR A 263 6.25 29.98 6.38
N TYR A 264 7.02 30.85 5.72
CA TYR A 264 7.15 30.85 4.27
C TYR A 264 8.07 29.71 3.80
N SER A 265 7.65 29.02 2.75
CA SER A 265 8.47 28.02 2.06
C SER A 265 9.67 28.66 1.35
N PRO A 266 10.65 27.86 0.90
CA PRO A 266 11.72 28.32 0.00
C PRO A 266 11.21 28.99 -1.30
N TYR A 267 9.95 28.76 -1.66
CA TYR A 267 9.29 29.36 -2.82
C TYR A 267 8.48 30.62 -2.48
N GLY A 268 8.54 31.12 -1.25
CA GLY A 268 7.83 32.32 -0.81
C GLY A 268 6.32 32.10 -0.59
N VAL A 269 5.89 30.86 -0.35
CA VAL A 269 4.47 30.53 -0.12
C VAL A 269 4.26 30.07 1.33
N SER A 270 3.29 30.64 2.03
CA SER A 270 2.86 30.18 3.36
C SER A 270 1.47 29.56 3.30
N ARG A 271 1.28 28.48 4.08
CA ARG A 271 -0.01 27.78 4.19
C ARG A 271 -1.06 28.59 4.98
N LEU A 272 -0.64 29.61 5.73
CA LEU A 272 -1.57 30.50 6.45
C LEU A 272 -2.52 31.25 5.51
N PHE A 273 -2.12 31.45 4.25
CA PHE A 273 -2.90 32.18 3.24
C PHE A 273 -3.68 31.29 2.27
N SER A 274 -3.66 29.96 2.45
CA SER A 274 -4.49 29.08 1.61
C SER A 274 -5.98 29.15 1.98
N GLY A 275 -6.28 29.62 3.19
CA GLY A 275 -7.62 29.67 3.77
C GLY A 275 -8.25 28.29 3.99
N GLU A 276 -7.40 27.29 4.22
CA GLU A 276 -7.84 25.96 4.64
C GLU A 276 -8.07 25.95 6.17
N ILE A 277 -9.29 25.63 6.61
CA ILE A 277 -9.67 25.69 8.04
C ILE A 277 -8.90 24.68 8.92
N VAL A 278 -8.29 23.66 8.29
CA VAL A 278 -7.56 22.60 8.99
C VAL A 278 -6.46 23.15 9.89
N TYR A 279 -5.77 24.22 9.50
CA TYR A 279 -4.68 24.77 10.31
C TYR A 279 -5.19 25.39 11.60
N LEU A 280 -6.35 26.06 11.56
CA LEU A 280 -7.02 26.56 12.77
C LEU A 280 -7.42 25.40 13.68
N LEU A 281 -8.08 24.37 13.13
CA LEU A 281 -8.53 23.22 13.92
C LEU A 281 -7.35 22.44 14.53
N ALA A 282 -6.28 22.26 13.76
CA ALA A 282 -5.09 21.56 14.21
C ALA A 282 -4.30 22.37 15.25
N GLY A 283 -4.23 23.70 15.12
CA GLY A 283 -3.66 24.57 16.15
C GLY A 283 -4.41 24.48 17.48
N LYS A 284 -5.74 24.46 17.44
CA LYS A 284 -6.57 24.24 18.65
C LYS A 284 -6.48 22.83 19.21
N PHE A 285 -6.27 21.84 18.35
CA PHE A 285 -5.89 20.51 18.81
C PHE A 285 -4.53 20.53 19.52
N MET A 286 -3.53 21.25 19.02
CA MET A 286 -2.24 21.38 19.71
C MET A 286 -2.38 22.03 21.08
N GLU A 287 -3.17 23.09 21.19
CA GLU A 287 -3.45 23.78 22.47
C GLU A 287 -3.98 22.80 23.52
N LEU A 288 -4.92 21.93 23.12
CA LEU A 288 -5.48 20.89 24.00
C LEU A 288 -4.44 19.86 24.48
N PHE A 289 -3.44 19.56 23.66
CA PHE A 289 -2.40 18.57 23.95
C PHE A 289 -1.06 19.19 24.43
N ALA A 290 -1.00 20.50 24.60
CA ALA A 290 0.17 21.20 25.12
C ALA A 290 0.71 20.64 26.45
N PRO A 291 -0.13 20.19 27.42
CA PRO A 291 0.36 19.61 28.68
C PRO A 291 1.22 18.36 28.55
N PHE A 292 1.17 17.66 27.40
CA PHE A 292 1.98 16.46 27.17
C PHE A 292 3.44 16.77 26.79
N HIS A 293 3.79 18.05 26.53
CA HIS A 293 5.14 18.49 26.18
C HIS A 293 5.77 17.71 25.02
N LEU A 294 4.95 17.21 24.10
CA LEU A 294 5.40 16.53 22.89
C LEU A 294 5.82 17.56 21.83
N PRO A 295 6.74 17.21 20.92
CA PRO A 295 7.07 18.07 19.78
C PRO A 295 5.82 18.40 18.96
N SER A 296 5.66 19.67 18.54
CA SER A 296 4.50 20.16 17.77
C SER A 296 4.14 19.27 16.59
N TYR A 297 5.15 18.92 15.78
CA TYR A 297 4.94 18.08 14.60
C TYR A 297 4.30 16.75 14.98
N LEU A 298 4.70 16.13 16.09
CA LEU A 298 4.16 14.85 16.52
C LEU A 298 2.68 14.97 16.92
N ILE A 299 2.33 16.00 17.70
CA ILE A 299 0.93 16.28 18.08
C ILE A 299 0.06 16.45 16.82
N LEU A 300 0.56 17.21 15.84
CA LEU A 300 -0.13 17.45 14.58
C LEU A 300 -0.23 16.21 13.69
N ARG A 301 0.75 15.30 13.70
CA ARG A 301 0.58 13.99 13.07
C ARG A 301 -0.54 13.21 13.74
N PHE A 302 -0.58 13.21 15.07
CA PHE A 302 -1.64 12.55 15.83
C PHE A 302 -3.02 13.18 15.65
N PHE A 303 -3.12 14.46 15.26
CA PHE A 303 -4.36 15.03 14.75
C PHE A 303 -4.86 14.25 13.52
N ASN A 304 -4.02 14.09 12.49
CA ASN A 304 -4.38 13.31 11.30
C ASN A 304 -4.65 11.83 11.61
N VAL A 305 -3.85 11.20 12.48
CA VAL A 305 -4.12 9.83 12.97
C VAL A 305 -5.49 9.74 13.63
N THR A 306 -5.88 10.73 14.43
CA THR A 306 -7.18 10.77 15.10
C THR A 306 -8.32 10.85 14.08
N LEU A 307 -8.19 11.67 13.04
CA LEU A 307 -9.16 11.71 11.94
C LEU A 307 -9.32 10.32 11.28
N PHE A 308 -8.21 9.64 11.01
CA PHE A 308 -8.24 8.29 10.44
C PHE A 308 -8.85 7.26 11.40
N ALA A 309 -8.54 7.35 12.69
CA ALA A 309 -9.09 6.48 13.73
C ALA A 309 -10.61 6.64 13.83
N VAL A 310 -11.14 7.86 13.72
CA VAL A 310 -12.59 8.11 13.65
C VAL A 310 -13.20 7.42 12.43
N LEU A 311 -12.60 7.52 11.24
CA LEU A 311 -13.10 6.80 10.05
C LEU A 311 -13.10 5.27 10.25
N CYS A 312 -12.04 4.75 10.88
CA CYS A 312 -11.94 3.32 11.21
C CYS A 312 -13.05 2.90 12.19
N ALA A 313 -13.29 3.67 13.25
CA ALA A 313 -14.37 3.42 14.21
C ALA A 313 -15.75 3.44 13.53
N LEU A 314 -15.99 4.40 12.63
CA LEU A 314 -17.23 4.48 11.85
C LEU A 314 -17.41 3.26 10.93
N ALA A 315 -16.32 2.76 10.33
CA ALA A 315 -16.34 1.56 9.48
C ALA A 315 -16.64 0.31 10.31
N ILE A 316 -15.99 0.14 11.45
CA ILE A 316 -16.25 -0.97 12.38
C ILE A 316 -17.73 -0.96 12.80
N GLY A 317 -18.29 0.22 13.10
CA GLY A 317 -19.68 0.38 13.50
C GLY A 317 -20.73 0.33 12.37
N SER A 318 -20.35 0.24 11.10
CA SER A 318 -21.30 0.28 9.97
C SER A 318 -20.86 -0.58 8.79
N SER A 319 -21.48 -1.76 8.65
CA SER A 319 -21.26 -2.70 7.54
C SER A 319 -21.28 -2.03 6.14
N PRO A 320 -22.28 -1.19 5.79
CA PRO A 320 -22.27 -0.47 4.51
C PRO A 320 -21.09 0.48 4.30
N PHE A 321 -20.60 1.11 5.38
CA PHE A 321 -19.46 2.03 5.31
C PHE A 321 -18.11 1.31 5.20
N ARG A 322 -18.01 0.05 5.66
CA ARG A 322 -16.80 -0.77 5.49
C ARG A 322 -16.40 -0.86 4.02
N ILE A 323 -17.38 -1.10 3.14
CA ILE A 323 -17.15 -1.20 1.70
C ILE A 323 -16.65 0.14 1.14
N ALA A 324 -17.23 1.26 1.56
CA ALA A 324 -16.79 2.59 1.14
C ALA A 324 -15.35 2.91 1.60
N MET A 325 -14.92 2.33 2.72
CA MET A 325 -13.57 2.46 3.25
C MET A 325 -12.56 1.48 2.64
N LEU A 326 -12.97 0.58 1.74
CA LEU A 326 -12.06 -0.39 1.11
C LEU A 326 -10.81 0.28 0.49
N PRO A 327 -10.92 1.39 -0.29
CA PRO A 327 -9.74 2.08 -0.82
C PRO A 327 -8.78 2.56 0.28
N PHE A 328 -9.31 2.99 1.43
CA PHE A 328 -8.52 3.44 2.58
C PHE A 328 -7.79 2.28 3.25
N PHE A 329 -8.28 1.05 3.14
CA PHE A 329 -7.66 -0.14 3.75
C PHE A 329 -6.68 -0.88 2.83
N ILE A 330 -6.59 -0.52 1.55
CA ILE A 330 -5.70 -1.17 0.58
C ILE A 330 -4.70 -0.24 -0.09
N SER A 331 -4.78 1.07 0.18
CA SER A 331 -3.93 2.08 -0.47
C SER A 331 -2.88 2.62 0.51
N PRO A 332 -1.61 2.18 0.40
CA PRO A 332 -0.51 2.74 1.18
C PRO A 332 -0.35 4.25 1.02
N GLN A 333 -0.73 4.81 -0.13
CA GLN A 333 -0.70 6.26 -0.36
C GLN A 333 -1.66 7.00 0.59
N ILE A 334 -2.83 6.43 0.88
CA ILE A 334 -3.76 7.04 1.85
C ILE A 334 -3.19 6.92 3.26
N TRP A 335 -2.62 5.76 3.61
CA TRP A 335 -2.00 5.56 4.93
C TRP A 335 -0.88 6.57 5.16
N TYR A 336 -0.06 6.77 4.13
CA TYR A 336 0.98 7.78 4.09
C TYR A 336 0.42 9.17 4.39
N MET A 337 -0.64 9.59 3.68
CA MET A 337 -1.27 10.91 3.90
C MET A 337 -1.76 11.12 5.33
N PHE A 338 -2.32 10.10 5.98
CA PHE A 338 -2.78 10.22 7.38
C PHE A 338 -1.65 10.06 8.42
N SER A 339 -0.45 9.64 8.00
CA SER A 339 0.69 9.43 8.91
C SER A 339 1.52 10.68 9.18
N TYR A 340 1.41 11.73 8.36
CA TYR A 340 2.10 13.00 8.59
C TYR A 340 1.13 14.18 8.54
N PHE A 341 1.53 15.35 9.05
CA PHE A 341 0.64 16.51 9.06
C PHE A 341 0.59 17.20 7.69
N ASN A 342 -0.60 17.24 7.12
CA ASN A 342 -0.96 17.91 5.87
C ASN A 342 -2.47 18.16 5.84
N SER A 343 -2.90 19.03 4.92
CA SER A 343 -4.31 19.38 4.78
C SER A 343 -5.14 18.39 3.95
N ASP A 344 -4.49 17.57 3.11
CA ASP A 344 -5.19 16.61 2.25
C ASP A 344 -5.86 15.49 3.06
N ALA A 345 -5.26 15.07 4.18
CA ALA A 345 -5.85 14.12 5.13
C ALA A 345 -7.18 14.63 5.70
N PHE A 346 -7.25 15.90 6.08
CA PHE A 346 -8.48 16.52 6.56
C PHE A 346 -9.54 16.61 5.46
N ALA A 347 -9.17 17.01 4.25
CA ALA A 347 -10.10 17.06 3.13
C ALA A 347 -10.68 15.67 2.81
N LEU A 348 -9.85 14.62 2.78
CA LEU A 348 -10.30 13.23 2.65
C LEU A 348 -11.22 12.81 3.79
N PHE A 349 -10.90 13.18 5.03
CA PHE A 349 -11.74 12.92 6.19
C PHE A 349 -13.13 13.52 6.01
N VAL A 350 -13.23 14.82 5.68
CA VAL A 350 -14.53 15.49 5.49
C VAL A 350 -15.33 14.84 4.36
N CYS A 351 -14.70 14.53 3.22
CA CYS A 351 -15.34 13.79 2.13
C CYS A 351 -15.93 12.46 2.61
N MET A 352 -15.17 11.68 3.39
CA MET A 352 -15.63 10.39 3.90
C MET A 352 -16.70 10.51 4.99
N ILE A 353 -16.70 11.57 5.80
CA ILE A 353 -17.81 11.85 6.73
C ILE A 353 -19.09 12.16 5.94
N VAL A 354 -19.00 12.91 4.84
CA VAL A 354 -20.15 13.16 3.95
C VAL A 354 -20.66 11.84 3.35
N VAL A 355 -19.76 10.98 2.84
CA VAL A 355 -20.12 9.64 2.36
C VAL A 355 -20.80 8.81 3.45
N TYR A 356 -20.25 8.77 4.66
CA TYR A 356 -20.83 8.06 5.80
C TYR A 356 -22.27 8.52 6.10
N VAL A 357 -22.47 9.84 6.16
CA VAL A 357 -23.77 10.46 6.41
C VAL A 357 -24.77 10.13 5.31
N LEU A 358 -24.36 10.06 4.04
CA LEU A 358 -25.24 9.71 2.93
C LEU A 358 -25.57 8.21 2.86
N ILE A 359 -24.64 7.33 3.23
CA ILE A 359 -24.87 5.88 3.25
C ILE A 359 -25.83 5.49 4.39
N ARG A 360 -25.68 6.09 5.58
CA ARG A 360 -26.57 5.80 6.72
C ARG A 360 -27.91 6.52 6.57
N LYS A 361 -28.95 5.80 6.12
CA LYS A 361 -30.33 6.32 6.00
C LYS A 361 -30.92 6.89 7.32
N LYS A 362 -30.35 6.55 8.47
CA LYS A 362 -30.69 7.11 9.79
C LYS A 362 -29.87 8.35 10.17
N SER A 363 -29.02 8.88 9.30
CA SER A 363 -28.19 10.06 9.60
C SER A 363 -29.00 11.34 9.71
N PHE A 364 -28.38 12.41 10.24
CA PHE A 364 -29.02 13.71 10.32
C PHE A 364 -29.42 14.27 8.95
N PHE A 365 -28.70 13.94 7.87
CA PHE A 365 -29.02 14.39 6.51
C PHE A 365 -30.37 13.83 6.03
N TRP A 366 -30.54 12.51 6.09
CA TRP A 366 -31.80 11.88 5.68
C TRP A 366 -32.97 12.27 6.58
N GLN A 367 -32.71 12.41 7.88
CA GLN A 367 -33.69 12.93 8.81
C GLN A 367 -34.06 14.40 8.53
N ALA A 368 -33.13 15.22 8.04
CA ALA A 368 -33.42 16.59 7.61
C ALA A 368 -34.27 16.63 6.34
N MET A 369 -34.13 15.63 5.47
CA MET A 369 -34.93 15.45 4.26
C MET A 369 -36.30 14.79 4.52
N ALA A 370 -36.54 14.25 5.72
CA ALA A 370 -37.79 13.57 6.07
C ALA A 370 -39.02 14.48 5.99
N ASP A 371 -40.20 13.91 5.70
CA ASP A 371 -41.44 14.69 5.54
C ASP A 371 -42.06 15.12 6.89
N VAL A 372 -41.37 16.02 7.58
CA VAL A 372 -41.76 16.57 8.88
C VAL A 372 -41.70 18.11 8.87
N PRO A 373 -42.33 18.80 9.84
CA PRO A 373 -42.25 20.26 9.95
C PRO A 373 -40.83 20.79 10.14
N LEU A 374 -40.54 22.00 9.63
CA LEU A 374 -39.21 22.61 9.65
C LEU A 374 -38.63 22.73 11.06
N GLY A 375 -39.46 23.09 12.04
CA GLY A 375 -39.05 23.24 13.45
C GLY A 375 -38.50 21.96 14.10
N ARG A 376 -38.72 20.77 13.51
CA ARG A 376 -38.14 19.51 14.01
C ARG A 376 -36.83 19.11 13.32
N VAL A 377 -36.46 19.80 12.24
CA VAL A 377 -35.29 19.47 11.41
C VAL A 377 -34.28 20.61 11.27
N TRP A 378 -34.60 21.83 11.73
CA TRP A 378 -33.73 23.00 11.57
C TRP A 378 -32.30 22.74 12.07
N PHE A 379 -32.14 22.13 13.25
CA PHE A 379 -30.82 21.81 13.80
C PHE A 379 -30.06 20.80 12.93
N LYS A 380 -30.76 19.85 12.29
CA LYS A 380 -30.16 18.86 11.39
C LYS A 380 -29.75 19.47 10.06
N LEU A 381 -30.55 20.43 9.56
CA LEU A 381 -30.20 21.24 8.38
C LEU A 381 -28.97 22.10 8.67
N PHE A 382 -28.92 22.71 9.86
CA PHE A 382 -27.76 23.48 10.31
C PHE A 382 -26.50 22.61 10.41
N LEU A 383 -26.57 21.44 11.06
CA LEU A 383 -25.45 20.51 11.15
C LEU A 383 -24.97 20.01 9.77
N ALA A 384 -25.90 19.74 8.85
CA ALA A 384 -25.56 19.41 7.47
C ALA A 384 -24.88 20.59 6.74
N GLY A 385 -25.38 21.81 6.97
CA GLY A 385 -24.75 23.04 6.46
C GLY A 385 -23.32 23.22 6.95
N LEU A 386 -23.07 23.00 8.24
CA LEU A 386 -21.71 23.04 8.82
C LEU A 386 -20.78 21.96 8.24
N LEU A 387 -21.28 20.74 8.05
CA LEU A 387 -20.47 19.70 7.40
C LEU A 387 -20.11 20.09 5.96
N PHE A 388 -21.05 20.69 5.22
CA PHE A 388 -20.82 21.13 3.85
C PHE A 388 -19.93 22.38 3.79
N SER A 389 -19.94 23.26 4.79
CA SER A 389 -18.95 24.35 4.86
C SER A 389 -17.54 23.82 5.00
N LEU A 390 -17.31 22.71 5.72
CA LEU A 390 -15.98 22.10 5.81
C LEU A 390 -15.45 21.62 4.45
N LEU A 391 -16.32 21.23 3.51
CA LEU A 391 -15.90 20.93 2.13
C LEU A 391 -15.43 22.19 1.39
N LEU A 392 -16.11 23.33 1.59
CA LEU A 392 -15.69 24.62 1.02
C LEU A 392 -14.40 25.14 1.65
N PHE A 393 -14.16 24.82 2.92
CA PHE A 393 -12.90 25.14 3.60
C PHE A 393 -11.76 24.14 3.33
N SER A 394 -12.02 23.09 2.56
CA SER A 394 -10.99 22.16 2.13
C SER A 394 -10.23 22.72 0.93
N LYS A 395 -9.07 22.12 0.64
CA LYS A 395 -8.24 22.47 -0.51
C LYS A 395 -9.04 22.42 -1.82
N LEU A 396 -8.77 23.38 -2.72
CA LEU A 396 -9.53 23.57 -3.97
C LEU A 396 -9.67 22.31 -4.83
N ASN A 397 -8.66 21.43 -4.83
CA ASN A 397 -8.69 20.18 -5.59
C ASN A 397 -9.83 19.24 -5.15
N PHE A 398 -10.37 19.42 -3.94
CA PHE A 398 -11.50 18.65 -3.43
C PHE A 398 -12.86 19.23 -3.83
N TYR A 399 -12.93 20.38 -4.50
CA TYR A 399 -14.20 20.93 -4.98
C TYR A 399 -14.83 20.03 -6.05
N PHE A 400 -14.04 19.21 -6.75
CA PHE A 400 -14.56 18.15 -7.61
C PHE A 400 -15.47 17.16 -6.86
N PHE A 401 -15.23 16.94 -5.56
CA PHE A 401 -16.12 16.13 -4.73
C PHE A 401 -17.49 16.78 -4.54
N ILE A 402 -17.55 18.12 -4.47
CA ILE A 402 -18.82 18.86 -4.40
C ILE A 402 -19.62 18.67 -5.69
N ILE A 403 -18.95 18.75 -6.85
CA ILE A 403 -19.59 18.46 -8.16
C ILE A 403 -20.10 17.02 -8.19
N PHE A 404 -19.28 16.06 -7.78
CA PHE A 404 -19.68 14.66 -7.65
C PHE A 404 -20.91 14.49 -6.74
N LEU A 405 -20.96 15.21 -5.62
CA LEU A 405 -22.07 15.15 -4.69
C LEU A 405 -23.39 15.62 -5.31
N PHE A 406 -23.37 16.70 -6.10
CA PHE A 406 -24.55 17.13 -6.86
C PHE A 406 -25.02 16.07 -7.85
N LEU A 407 -24.09 15.48 -8.61
CA LEU A 407 -24.39 14.39 -9.54
C LEU A 407 -24.95 13.16 -8.81
N TYR A 408 -24.41 12.84 -7.63
CA TYR A 408 -24.87 11.74 -6.80
C TYR A 408 -26.28 11.98 -6.26
N LEU A 409 -26.60 13.19 -5.80
CA LEU A 409 -27.96 13.54 -5.37
C LEU A 409 -28.97 13.47 -6.54
N ALA A 410 -28.56 13.90 -7.74
CA ALA A 410 -29.37 13.74 -8.95
C ALA A 410 -29.57 12.25 -9.32
N TRP A 411 -28.53 11.43 -9.16
CA TRP A 411 -28.63 9.98 -9.34
C TRP A 411 -29.58 9.33 -8.31
N LEU A 412 -29.50 9.72 -7.04
CA LEU A 412 -30.44 9.26 -6.01
C LEU A 412 -31.89 9.66 -6.32
N HIS A 413 -32.07 10.80 -6.99
CA HIS A 413 -33.38 11.20 -7.49
C HIS A 413 -33.90 10.29 -8.58
N TRP A 414 -33.05 10.01 -9.57
CA TRP A 414 -33.38 9.07 -10.64
C TRP A 414 -33.68 7.66 -10.11
N ARG A 415 -32.98 7.22 -9.06
CA ARG A 415 -33.23 5.94 -8.37
C ARG A 415 -34.45 5.95 -7.43
N HIS A 416 -35.18 7.07 -7.37
CA HIS A 416 -36.32 7.28 -6.47
C HIS A 416 -36.01 7.12 -4.97
N GLU A 417 -34.74 7.16 -4.58
CA GLU A 417 -34.31 7.13 -3.18
C GLU A 417 -34.42 8.51 -2.51
N LEU A 418 -34.33 9.59 -3.30
CA LEU A 418 -34.50 10.97 -2.84
C LEU A 418 -35.41 11.75 -3.81
N ARG A 419 -36.59 12.21 -3.37
CA ARG A 419 -37.47 13.02 -4.24
C ARG A 419 -37.08 14.50 -4.18
N LEU A 420 -36.57 15.05 -5.28
CA LEU A 420 -36.25 16.47 -5.44
C LEU A 420 -37.51 17.29 -5.74
N ASN A 421 -38.44 17.35 -4.78
CA ASN A 421 -39.59 18.24 -4.83
C ASN A 421 -39.23 19.64 -4.28
N LYS A 422 -40.14 20.61 -4.39
CA LYS A 422 -39.95 21.99 -3.90
C LYS A 422 -39.48 22.04 -2.43
N LYS A 423 -40.00 21.15 -1.57
CA LYS A 423 -39.64 21.09 -0.14
C LYS A 423 -38.20 20.60 0.08
N THR A 424 -37.80 19.52 -0.59
CA THR A 424 -36.43 18.98 -0.53
C THR A 424 -35.44 19.98 -1.12
N LEU A 425 -35.76 20.59 -2.26
CA LEU A 425 -34.92 21.62 -2.89
C LEU A 425 -34.74 22.84 -1.97
N CYS A 426 -35.80 23.31 -1.32
CA CYS A 426 -35.71 24.39 -0.34
C CYS A 426 -34.77 24.03 0.82
N ARG A 427 -34.86 22.80 1.34
CA ARG A 427 -33.97 22.31 2.42
C ARG A 427 -32.52 22.16 1.99
N LEU A 428 -32.26 21.66 0.78
CA LEU A 428 -30.92 21.65 0.20
C LEU A 428 -30.39 23.08 0.01
N GLY A 429 -31.26 24.00 -0.42
CA GLY A 429 -30.96 25.43 -0.49
C GLY A 429 -30.58 26.02 0.87
N MET A 430 -31.27 25.65 1.95
CA MET A 430 -30.92 26.07 3.32
C MET A 430 -29.56 25.52 3.76
N ILE A 431 -29.26 24.24 3.47
CA ILE A 431 -27.93 23.65 3.74
C ILE A 431 -26.85 24.43 3.00
N GLY A 432 -27.07 24.70 1.71
CA GLY A 432 -26.17 25.51 0.89
C GLY A 432 -26.00 26.94 1.42
N ALA A 433 -27.08 27.58 1.85
CA ALA A 433 -27.04 28.92 2.43
C ALA A 433 -26.22 28.97 3.73
N VAL A 434 -26.41 28.02 4.65
CA VAL A 434 -25.58 27.90 5.86
C VAL A 434 -24.11 27.70 5.49
N ALA A 435 -23.83 26.82 4.53
CA ALA A 435 -22.46 26.54 4.11
C ALA A 435 -21.77 27.78 3.52
N LEU A 436 -22.47 28.51 2.64
CA LEU A 436 -21.99 29.74 2.02
C LEU A 436 -21.83 30.88 3.02
N VAL A 437 -22.76 31.06 3.97
CA VAL A 437 -22.63 32.08 5.02
C VAL A 437 -21.39 31.80 5.87
N ALA A 438 -21.20 30.56 6.33
CA ALA A 438 -20.01 30.20 7.10
C ALA A 438 -18.73 30.47 6.31
N PHE A 439 -18.68 30.04 5.04
CA PHE A 439 -17.54 30.25 4.15
C PHE A 439 -17.24 31.74 3.93
N SER A 440 -18.27 32.53 3.61
CA SER A 440 -18.15 33.97 3.37
C SER A 440 -17.74 34.74 4.62
N LEU A 441 -18.16 34.33 5.81
CA LEU A 441 -17.75 34.98 7.06
C LEU A 441 -16.23 34.82 7.29
N VAL A 442 -15.71 33.60 7.11
CA VAL A 442 -14.27 33.34 7.28
C VAL A 442 -13.45 34.05 6.20
N ARG A 443 -13.85 33.96 4.92
CA ARG A 443 -13.16 34.65 3.82
C ARG A 443 -13.28 36.17 3.92
N GLY A 444 -14.42 36.68 4.38
CA GLY A 444 -14.63 38.10 4.64
C GLY A 444 -13.77 38.61 5.79
N THR A 445 -13.53 37.78 6.81
CA THR A 445 -12.62 38.10 7.92
C THR A 445 -11.17 38.16 7.44
N ASP A 446 -10.74 37.20 6.63
CA ASP A 446 -9.41 37.20 5.99
C ASP A 446 -9.22 38.44 5.10
N TYR A 447 -10.22 38.77 4.29
CA TYR A 447 -10.24 39.99 3.48
C TYR A 447 -10.19 41.27 4.33
N ALA A 448 -10.90 41.32 5.45
CA ALA A 448 -10.87 42.48 6.34
C ALA A 448 -9.51 42.71 7.01
N VAL A 449 -8.73 41.64 7.22
CA VAL A 449 -7.36 41.72 7.76
C VAL A 449 -6.36 42.09 6.66
N ASN A 450 -6.50 41.52 5.46
CA ASN A 450 -5.44 41.52 4.44
C ASN A 450 -5.67 42.43 3.22
N GLY A 451 -6.89 42.95 3.01
CA GLY A 451 -7.21 43.90 1.93
C GLY A 451 -7.62 43.30 0.60
#